data_AF-A0A6V8CEC0-F1
#
_entry.id   AF-A0A6V8CEC0-F1
#
_cell.length_a   1.000
_cell.length_b   1.000
_cell.length_c   1.000
_cell.angle_alpha   90.00
_cell.angle_beta   90.00
_cell.angle_gamma   90.00
#
_symmetry.space_group_name_H-M   'P 1'
#
loop_
_entity.id
_entity.type
_entity.pdbx_description
1 polymer ?
#
loop_
_entity_poly.entity_id
_entity_poly.type
_entity_poly.pdbx_seq_one_letter_code
_entity_poly.pdbx_strand_id
1 'polypeptide(L)'
;MSDAQSYYDGLLSQGYTPDQATQYTQQYYPDFQPVAPQVAPVAQFEVDQSQVQSIAQTHGVDPTQLVDTARYYDANQDGVLQPQELTATAQAMTNTAAP
;
A
#
# COMPACT_ATOMS: atom_id res chain seq x y z
N MET A 1 23.32 2.42 -17.95
CA MET A 1 22.76 1.86 -16.72
C MET A 1 23.73 0.79 -16.24
N SER A 2 24.09 0.78 -14.96
CA SER A 2 25.02 -0.21 -14.41
C SER A 2 24.31 -1.55 -14.20
N ASP A 3 25.02 -2.68 -14.32
CA ASP A 3 24.46 -4.03 -14.12
C ASP A 3 23.76 -4.20 -12.76
N ALA A 4 24.29 -3.54 -11.72
CA ALA A 4 23.69 -3.49 -10.39
C ALA A 4 22.28 -2.86 -10.38
N GLN A 5 22.05 -1.82 -11.19
CA GLN A 5 20.75 -1.17 -11.31
C GLN A 5 19.74 -2.09 -12.01
N SER A 6 20.16 -2.82 -13.06
CA SER A 6 19.31 -3.78 -13.76
C SER A 6 18.94 -4.98 -12.88
N TYR A 7 19.85 -5.43 -12.04
CA TYR A 7 19.57 -6.49 -11.05
C TYR A 7 18.57 -6.02 -9.99
N TYR A 8 18.77 -4.81 -9.45
CA TYR A 8 17.86 -4.19 -8.49
C TYR A 8 16.44 -4.01 -9.07
N ASP A 9 16.31 -3.48 -10.29
CA ASP A 9 15.02 -3.29 -10.96
C ASP A 9 14.30 -4.61 -11.25
N GLY A 10 15.07 -5.65 -11.60
CA GLY A 10 14.55 -7.01 -11.78
C GLY A 10 13.97 -7.60 -10.49
N LEU A 11 14.55 -7.29 -9.32
CA LEU A 11 14.00 -7.71 -8.03
C LEU A 11 12.73 -6.94 -7.68
N LEU A 12 12.69 -5.63 -7.94
CA LEU A 12 11.47 -4.84 -7.75
C LEU A 12 10.32 -5.34 -8.63
N SER A 13 10.61 -5.65 -9.90
CA SER A 13 9.62 -6.21 -10.84
C SER A 13 9.11 -7.60 -10.44
N GLN A 14 9.87 -8.34 -9.62
CA GLN A 14 9.45 -9.62 -9.05
C GLN A 14 8.61 -9.47 -7.77
N GLY A 15 8.41 -8.24 -7.28
CA GLY A 15 7.65 -7.94 -6.07
C GLY A 15 8.48 -7.86 -4.80
N TYR A 16 9.82 -7.87 -4.89
CA TYR A 16 10.65 -7.59 -3.73
C TYR A 16 10.56 -6.11 -3.34
N THR A 17 10.59 -5.85 -2.04
CA THR A 17 10.62 -4.46 -1.53
C THR A 17 11.95 -3.78 -1.86
N PRO A 18 12.00 -2.44 -1.89
CA PRO A 18 13.25 -1.69 -2.10
C PRO A 18 14.37 -2.08 -1.13
N ASP A 19 14.01 -2.34 0.14
CA ASP A 19 14.94 -2.74 1.17
C ASP A 19 15.52 -4.14 0.88
N GLN A 20 14.65 -5.11 0.56
CA GLN A 20 15.08 -6.46 0.15
C GLN A 20 15.93 -6.42 -1.12
N ALA A 21 15.48 -5.70 -2.15
CA ALA A 21 16.20 -5.58 -3.40
C ALA A 21 17.59 -4.97 -3.19
N THR A 22 17.71 -3.98 -2.29
CA THR A 22 18.99 -3.36 -1.92
C THR A 22 19.92 -4.33 -1.19
N GLN A 23 19.39 -5.13 -0.25
CA GLN A 23 20.17 -6.17 0.44
C GLN A 23 20.68 -7.24 -0.52
N TYR A 24 19.81 -7.76 -1.40
CA TYR A 24 20.21 -8.76 -2.41
C TYR A 24 21.21 -8.19 -3.40
N THR A 25 21.02 -6.95 -3.85
CA THR A 25 21.96 -6.31 -4.79
C THR A 25 23.32 -6.09 -4.14
N GLN A 26 23.37 -5.67 -2.87
CA GLN A 26 24.63 -5.48 -2.13
C GLN A 26 25.44 -6.77 -1.92
N GLN A 27 24.81 -7.96 -1.94
CA GLN A 27 25.55 -9.23 -1.85
C GLN A 27 26.47 -9.46 -3.07
N TYR A 28 26.05 -8.99 -4.25
CA TYR A 28 26.80 -9.11 -5.50
C TYR A 28 27.55 -7.83 -5.86
N TYR A 29 27.05 -6.67 -5.42
CA TYR A 29 27.54 -5.33 -5.72
C TYR A 29 27.70 -4.51 -4.43
N PRO A 30 28.80 -4.65 -3.67
CA PRO A 30 28.95 -4.05 -2.34
C PRO A 30 28.98 -2.51 -2.34
N ASP A 31 29.40 -1.88 -3.44
CA ASP A 31 29.36 -0.41 -3.62
C ASP A 31 28.03 0.09 -4.21
N PHE A 32 27.02 -0.77 -4.32
CA PHE A 32 25.73 -0.38 -4.86
C PHE A 32 24.99 0.54 -3.90
N GLN A 33 24.80 1.78 -4.34
CA GLN A 33 23.85 2.70 -3.73
C GLN A 33 22.67 2.82 -4.68
N PRO A 34 21.45 2.38 -4.27
CA PRO A 34 20.28 2.55 -5.11
C PRO A 34 20.08 4.04 -5.36
N VAL A 35 20.18 4.44 -6.63
CA VAL A 35 19.69 5.74 -7.07
C VAL A 35 18.18 5.61 -7.08
N ALA A 36 17.56 5.71 -5.89
CA ALA A 36 16.18 5.31 -5.67
C ALA A 36 15.26 5.96 -6.72
N PRO A 37 14.67 5.19 -7.65
CA PRO A 37 13.35 5.55 -8.11
C PRO A 37 12.46 5.36 -6.87
N GLN A 38 11.65 6.36 -6.55
CA GLN A 38 10.62 6.24 -5.52
C GLN A 38 9.60 5.19 -5.99
N VAL A 39 9.93 3.91 -5.86
CA VAL A 39 8.96 2.83 -5.99
C VAL A 39 8.15 2.85 -4.71
N ALA A 40 6.93 3.37 -4.82
CA ALA A 40 5.91 3.28 -3.81
C ALA A 40 5.86 1.83 -3.28
N PRO A 41 5.74 1.63 -1.96
CA PRO A 41 5.76 0.31 -1.36
C PRO A 41 4.68 -0.57 -2.00
N VAL A 42 5.09 -1.65 -2.66
CA VAL A 42 4.16 -2.68 -3.11
C VAL A 42 3.59 -3.41 -1.89
N ALA A 43 2.26 -3.36 -1.78
CA ALA A 43 1.37 -4.14 -0.91
C ALA A 43 1.34 -3.81 0.60
N GLN A 44 1.20 -2.54 0.94
CA GLN A 44 0.10 -2.16 1.81
C GLN A 44 -0.86 -1.39 0.91
N PHE A 45 -2.14 -1.77 0.88
CA PHE A 45 -3.15 -1.02 0.13
C PHE A 45 -2.88 0.47 0.22
N GLU A 46 -2.62 1.13 -0.92
CA GLU A 46 -2.30 2.55 -0.91
C GLU A 46 -3.56 3.28 -0.46
N VAL A 47 -3.48 3.89 0.72
CA VAL A 47 -4.63 4.54 1.33
C VAL A 47 -4.22 5.90 1.85
N ASP A 48 -5.00 6.91 1.52
CA ASP A 48 -4.83 8.24 2.09
C ASP A 48 -5.35 8.24 3.52
N GLN A 49 -4.40 8.16 4.47
CA GLN A 49 -4.69 8.16 5.91
C GLN A 49 -5.48 9.39 6.36
N SER A 50 -5.37 10.53 5.65
CA SER A 50 -6.15 11.73 5.97
C SER A 50 -7.63 11.55 5.59
N GLN A 51 -7.91 10.90 4.45
CA GLN A 51 -9.27 10.57 4.04
C GLN A 51 -9.90 9.52 4.95
N VAL A 52 -9.14 8.48 5.31
CA VAL A 52 -9.56 7.45 6.28
C VAL A 52 -10.06 8.09 7.56
N GLN A 53 -9.30 9.02 8.15
CA GLN A 53 -9.71 9.68 9.39
C GLN A 53 -10.97 10.52 9.20
N SER A 54 -11.08 11.28 8.11
CA SER A 54 -12.24 12.12 7.84
C SER A 54 -13.53 11.29 7.68
N ILE A 55 -13.46 10.21 6.89
CA ILE A 55 -14.59 9.30 6.66
C ILE A 55 -14.94 8.56 7.95
N ALA A 56 -13.95 8.03 8.66
CA ALA A 56 -14.16 7.34 9.93
C ALA A 56 -14.86 8.23 10.96
N GLN A 57 -14.41 9.48 11.11
CA GLN A 57 -15.04 10.47 12.01
C GLN A 57 -16.46 10.82 11.58
N THR A 58 -16.70 10.98 10.26
CA THR A 58 -18.02 11.32 9.72
C THR A 58 -19.04 10.21 9.99
N HIS A 59 -18.61 8.94 9.90
CA HIS A 59 -19.46 7.77 10.09
C HIS A 59 -19.42 7.19 11.51
N GLY A 60 -18.57 7.72 12.39
CA GLY A 60 -18.42 7.23 13.77
C GLY A 60 -17.81 5.83 13.88
N VAL A 61 -16.99 5.41 12.90
CA VAL A 61 -16.33 4.10 12.87
C VAL A 61 -14.84 4.23 13.20
N ASP A 62 -14.19 3.12 13.58
CA ASP A 62 -12.75 3.12 13.85
C ASP A 62 -11.96 3.18 12.53
N PRO A 63 -11.02 4.13 12.36
CA PRO A 63 -10.25 4.29 11.13
C PRO A 63 -9.39 3.07 10.78
N THR A 64 -8.89 2.34 11.78
CA THR A 64 -8.08 1.13 11.57
C THR A 64 -8.94 -0.01 11.04
N GLN A 65 -10.12 -0.20 11.67
CA GLN A 65 -11.09 -1.20 11.22
C GLN A 65 -11.67 -0.86 9.84
N LEU A 66 -11.84 0.43 9.55
CA LEU A 66 -12.28 0.92 8.25
C LEU A 66 -11.28 0.55 7.16
N VAL A 67 -9.98 0.81 7.36
CA VAL A 67 -8.95 0.42 6.38
C VAL A 67 -8.90 -1.07 6.20
N ASP A 68 -8.95 -1.84 7.30
CA ASP A 68 -8.85 -3.30 7.23
C ASP A 68 -10.04 -3.95 6.51
N THR A 69 -11.24 -3.41 6.76
CA THR A 69 -12.45 -3.86 6.06
C THR A 69 -12.46 -3.38 4.61
N ALA A 70 -11.99 -2.16 4.32
CA ALA A 70 -12.04 -1.58 2.99
C ALA A 70 -11.21 -2.35 1.96
N ARG A 71 -10.18 -3.09 2.41
CA ARG A 71 -9.41 -4.05 1.60
C ARG A 71 -10.29 -5.04 0.84
N TYR A 72 -11.41 -5.44 1.43
CA TYR A 72 -12.37 -6.38 0.85
C TYR A 72 -13.37 -5.70 -0.09
N TYR A 73 -13.45 -4.37 -0.04
CA TYR A 73 -14.34 -3.53 -0.84
C TYR A 73 -13.59 -2.81 -1.97
N ASP A 74 -12.32 -3.16 -2.18
CA ASP A 74 -11.54 -2.74 -3.35
C ASP A 74 -12.23 -3.31 -4.61
N ALA A 75 -12.95 -2.46 -5.31
CA ALA A 75 -13.87 -2.82 -6.39
C ALA A 75 -13.12 -3.08 -7.69
N ASN A 76 -12.00 -2.40 -7.91
CA ASN A 76 -11.15 -2.56 -9.09
C ASN A 76 -9.94 -3.46 -8.81
N GLN A 77 -9.74 -3.88 -7.55
CA GLN A 77 -8.64 -4.74 -7.08
C GLN A 77 -7.27 -4.21 -7.48
N ASP A 78 -7.14 -2.88 -7.54
CA ASP A 78 -5.90 -2.22 -7.94
C ASP A 78 -4.94 -2.06 -6.74
N GLY A 79 -5.39 -2.40 -5.53
CA GLY A 79 -4.60 -2.27 -4.31
C GLY A 79 -4.52 -0.84 -3.79
N VAL A 80 -5.39 0.07 -4.26
CA VAL A 80 -5.51 1.45 -3.80
C VAL A 80 -6.90 1.65 -3.21
N LEU A 81 -6.99 1.98 -1.92
CA LEU A 81 -8.26 2.25 -1.28
C LEU A 81 -8.72 3.67 -1.60
N GLN A 82 -9.69 3.76 -2.49
CA GLN A 82 -10.28 5.00 -2.94
C GLN A 82 -11.28 5.54 -1.92
N PRO A 83 -11.51 6.86 -1.88
CA PRO A 83 -12.51 7.46 -0.99
C PRO A 83 -13.91 6.87 -1.19
N GLN A 84 -14.27 6.47 -2.41
CA GLN A 84 -15.52 5.77 -2.70
C GLN A 84 -15.64 4.45 -1.91
N GLU A 85 -14.57 3.66 -1.89
CA GLU A 85 -14.52 2.34 -1.27
C GLU A 85 -14.52 2.48 0.25
N LEU A 86 -13.71 3.40 0.78
CA LEU A 86 -13.70 3.75 2.20
C LEU A 86 -15.08 4.20 2.69
N THR A 87 -15.81 5.00 1.90
CA THR A 87 -17.16 5.47 2.24
C THR A 87 -18.16 4.31 2.22
N ALA A 88 -18.12 3.46 1.20
CA ALA A 88 -18.99 2.29 1.11
C ALA A 88 -18.74 1.33 2.28
N THR A 89 -17.49 1.13 2.66
CA THR A 89 -17.11 0.35 3.84
C THR A 89 -17.61 0.99 5.13
N ALA A 90 -17.41 2.30 5.32
CA ALA A 90 -17.91 3.01 6.50
C ALA A 90 -19.42 2.86 6.67
N GLN A 91 -20.17 2.97 5.58
CA GLN A 91 -21.62 2.75 5.55
C GLN A 91 -21.98 1.31 5.88
N ALA A 92 -21.26 0.33 5.30
CA ALA A 92 -21.47 -1.09 5.59
C ALA A 92 -21.22 -1.42 7.06
N MET A 93 -20.15 -0.88 7.66
CA MET A 93 -19.81 -1.01 9.08
C MET A 93 -20.85 -0.34 9.98
N THR A 94 -21.34 0.83 9.60
CA THR A 94 -22.40 1.53 10.34
C THR A 94 -23.70 0.70 10.34
N ASN A 95 -24.05 0.10 9.20
CA ASN A 95 -25.25 -0.72 9.05
C ASN A 95 -25.15 -2.07 9.77
N THR A 96 -23.95 -2.65 9.87
CA THR A 96 -23.73 -3.89 10.66
C THR A 96 -23.61 -3.63 12.16
N ALA A 97 -23.34 -2.39 12.57
CA ALA A 97 -23.32 -1.97 13.98
C ALA A 97 -24.71 -1.59 14.55
N ALA A 98 -25.78 -1.65 13.73
CA ALA A 98 -27.14 -1.42 14.21
C ALA A 98 -27.70 -2.70 14.88
N PRO A 99 -28.09 -2.66 16.16
CA PRO A 99 -28.72 -3.78 16.87
C PRO A 99 -30.16 -4.08 16.41
#